data_AF-A0A2N2YW91-F1
#
_entry.id   AF-A0A2N2YW91-F1
#
_cell.length_a   1.000
_cell.length_b   1.000
_cell.length_c   1.000
_cell.angle_alpha   90.00
_cell.angle_beta   90.00
_cell.angle_gamma   90.00
#
_symmetry.space_group_name_H-M   'P 1'
#
loop_
_entity.id
_entity.type
_entity.pdbx_description
1 polymer ?
#
loop_
_entity_poly.entity_id
_entity_poly.type
_entity_poly.pdbx_seq_one_letter_code
_entity_poly.pdbx_strand_id
1 'polypeptide(L)'
;MRKLLFLALMGFLNPLQSQKTQKFSVLKGDSLGSSYVMDNNKNFFHITRTKQNYSDVYAHWVRIDAAIDSLKHTNLNPYIKSLIWPQAAVTGQPFSFTVPDNIFYDEDNKVSLTNPTQLINGNPIPEWIDFYPTTKLFLGRYLETSELTVIVVVTDSYLSMANCPAK
;
A
#
# COMPACT_ATOMS: atom_id res chain seq x y z
N MET A 1 28.87 31.22 -14.73
CA MET A 1 29.92 30.17 -14.73
C MET A 1 29.40 28.94 -13.98
N ARG A 2 29.01 27.86 -14.70
CA ARG A 2 28.50 26.62 -14.08
C ARG A 2 29.68 25.89 -13.42
N LYS A 3 29.74 25.87 -12.08
CA LYS A 3 30.72 25.07 -11.32
C LYS A 3 30.32 23.59 -11.42
N LEU A 4 31.01 22.84 -12.29
CA LEU A 4 31.03 21.37 -12.21
C LEU A 4 31.81 20.99 -10.94
N LEU A 5 31.13 20.43 -9.94
CA LEU A 5 31.78 19.86 -8.77
C LEU A 5 32.25 18.45 -9.12
N PHE A 6 33.54 18.29 -9.43
CA PHE A 6 34.19 16.99 -9.60
C PHE A 6 34.47 16.42 -8.20
N LEU A 7 33.70 15.44 -7.76
CA LEU A 7 34.01 14.69 -6.54
C LEU A 7 34.83 13.45 -6.93
N ALA A 8 36.16 13.58 -6.85
CA ALA A 8 37.06 12.43 -6.95
C ALA A 8 37.04 11.69 -5.60
N LEU A 9 36.41 10.51 -5.57
CA LEU A 9 36.50 9.62 -4.41
C LEU A 9 37.92 9.03 -4.39
N MET A 10 38.82 9.62 -3.58
CA MET A 10 40.18 9.12 -3.40
C MET A 10 40.15 7.81 -2.60
N GLY A 11 40.06 6.69 -3.31
CA GLY A 11 40.67 5.42 -2.90
C GLY A 11 41.97 5.25 -3.68
N PHE A 12 43.07 5.04 -2.97
CA PHE A 12 44.44 4.79 -3.47
C PHE A 12 44.49 4.28 -4.92
N LEU A 13 45.09 5.06 -5.84
CA LEU A 13 45.28 4.63 -7.22
C LEU A 13 46.74 4.68 -7.64
N ASN A 14 47.24 3.48 -7.92
CA ASN A 14 48.18 3.22 -9.00
C ASN A 14 47.77 4.00 -10.27
N PRO A 15 48.70 4.65 -10.98
CA PRO A 15 48.37 5.66 -12.00
C PRO A 15 47.94 5.10 -13.39
N LEU A 16 47.42 3.87 -13.51
CA LEU A 16 47.23 3.22 -14.83
C LEU A 16 45.85 2.60 -15.12
N GLN A 17 44.82 2.81 -14.31
CA GLN A 17 43.45 2.50 -14.73
C GLN A 17 42.70 3.79 -15.05
N SER A 18 42.23 3.90 -16.30
CA SER A 18 41.28 4.91 -16.76
C SER A 18 40.19 5.08 -15.71
N GLN A 19 40.24 6.17 -14.93
CA GLN A 19 39.20 6.50 -13.97
C GLN A 19 37.92 6.72 -14.75
N LYS A 20 36.98 5.79 -14.65
CA LYS A 20 35.67 5.90 -15.28
C LYS A 20 34.92 7.01 -14.54
N THR A 21 34.96 8.23 -15.08
CA THR A 21 34.30 9.39 -14.46
C THR A 21 32.80 9.23 -14.56
N GLN A 22 32.12 9.15 -13.42
CA GLN A 22 30.66 9.18 -13.36
C GLN A 22 30.21 10.63 -13.18
N LYS A 23 29.24 11.05 -13.99
CA LYS A 23 28.68 12.41 -13.95
C LYS A 23 27.50 12.45 -12.98
N PHE A 24 27.38 13.60 -12.31
CA PHE A 24 26.41 13.83 -11.26
C PHE A 24 25.74 15.19 -11.45
N SER A 25 24.44 15.25 -11.18
CA SER A 25 23.69 16.50 -11.12
C SER A 25 23.35 16.85 -9.67
N VAL A 26 23.63 18.08 -9.26
CA VAL A 26 23.27 18.58 -7.93
C VAL A 26 21.78 18.92 -7.92
N LEU A 27 21.02 18.33 -7.00
CA LEU A 27 19.58 18.63 -6.86
C LEU A 27 19.34 19.86 -5.99
N LYS A 28 19.90 19.89 -4.77
CA LYS A 28 19.82 21.00 -3.80
C LYS A 28 20.85 20.77 -2.69
N GLY A 29 21.33 21.85 -2.07
CA GLY A 29 22.20 21.78 -0.90
C GLY A 29 21.99 22.99 0.00
N ASP A 30 22.38 22.85 1.26
CA ASP A 30 22.47 23.93 2.25
C ASP A 30 23.92 24.07 2.74
N SER A 31 24.15 24.76 3.86
CA SER A 31 25.49 24.96 4.39
C SER A 31 26.14 23.67 4.90
N LEU A 32 25.39 22.60 5.16
CA LEU A 32 25.85 21.39 5.84
C LEU A 32 25.55 20.09 5.08
N GLY A 33 24.86 20.15 3.94
CA GLY A 33 24.62 18.97 3.12
C GLY A 33 24.37 19.27 1.66
N SER A 34 24.58 18.27 0.80
CA SER A 34 24.30 18.36 -0.63
C SER A 34 23.84 17.02 -1.18
N SER A 35 22.91 17.10 -2.12
CA SER A 35 22.18 15.97 -2.66
C SER A 35 22.41 15.85 -4.16
N TYR A 36 22.75 14.65 -4.63
CA TYR A 36 23.21 14.42 -6.00
C TYR A 36 22.48 13.24 -6.63
N VAL A 37 22.19 13.33 -7.93
CA VAL A 37 21.65 12.23 -8.75
C VAL A 37 22.70 11.83 -9.78
N MET A 38 22.88 10.52 -9.94
CA MET A 38 23.73 9.96 -11.00
C MET A 38 23.00 10.03 -12.34
N ASP A 39 23.73 10.21 -13.44
CA ASP A 39 23.17 10.30 -14.81
C ASP A 39 22.31 9.09 -15.24
N ASN A 40 22.39 7.96 -14.51
CA ASN A 40 21.53 6.80 -14.74
C ASN A 40 20.11 6.98 -14.17
N ASN A 41 19.82 8.07 -13.43
CA ASN A 41 18.58 8.33 -12.68
C ASN A 41 18.14 7.23 -11.69
N LYS A 42 19.02 6.28 -11.37
CA LYS A 42 18.72 5.11 -10.52
C LYS A 42 19.35 5.22 -9.14
N ASN A 43 20.20 6.20 -8.92
CA ASN A 43 20.94 6.33 -7.69
C ASN A 43 21.01 7.79 -7.27
N PHE A 44 20.81 7.97 -5.98
CA PHE A 44 20.97 9.21 -5.27
C PHE A 44 22.04 9.03 -4.21
N PHE A 45 22.86 10.05 -3.97
CA PHE A 45 23.67 10.10 -2.77
C PHE A 45 23.54 11.45 -2.09
N HIS A 46 23.48 11.39 -0.77
CA HIS A 46 23.41 12.54 0.10
C HIS A 46 24.69 12.61 0.90
N ILE A 47 25.32 13.79 0.86
CA ILE A 47 26.50 14.08 1.66
C ILE A 47 26.07 14.97 2.81
N THR A 48 26.31 14.54 4.04
CA THR A 48 26.13 15.34 5.26
C THR A 48 27.47 15.65 5.89
N ARG A 49 27.52 16.76 6.62
CA ARG A 49 28.63 17.14 7.50
C ARG A 49 28.11 17.93 8.68
N THR A 50 28.83 17.91 9.80
CA THR A 50 28.53 18.78 10.95
C THR A 50 29.59 19.88 11.12
N LYS A 51 30.77 19.75 10.49
CA LYS A 51 31.85 20.75 10.53
C LYS A 51 32.14 21.35 9.16
N GLN A 52 32.42 22.66 9.14
CA GLN A 52 32.73 23.40 7.90
C GLN A 52 34.06 22.97 7.24
N ASN A 53 34.98 22.42 8.02
CA ASN A 53 36.30 21.98 7.54
C ASN A 53 36.28 20.59 6.87
N TYR A 54 35.10 19.99 6.66
CA TYR A 54 34.96 18.68 6.02
C TYR A 54 35.70 17.54 6.74
N SER A 55 36.03 17.69 8.03
CA SER A 55 36.67 16.63 8.82
C SER A 55 35.72 15.48 9.17
N ASP A 56 34.42 15.67 8.94
CA ASP A 56 33.34 14.72 9.21
C ASP A 56 32.33 14.70 8.04
N VAL A 57 32.72 14.07 6.95
CA VAL A 57 31.86 13.93 5.77
C VAL A 57 31.29 12.52 5.75
N TYR A 58 29.97 12.41 5.72
CA TYR A 58 29.26 11.15 5.59
C TYR A 58 28.56 11.09 4.24
N ALA A 59 28.78 10.00 3.50
CA ALA A 59 28.11 9.73 2.25
C ALA A 59 27.08 8.63 2.45
N HIS A 60 25.82 8.94 2.17
CA HIS A 60 24.71 7.99 2.20
C HIS A 60 24.32 7.63 0.77
N TRP A 61 24.27 6.34 0.46
CA TRP A 61 23.90 5.82 -0.85
C TRP A 61 22.45 5.34 -0.84
N VAL A 62 21.65 5.85 -1.77
CA VAL A 62 20.27 5.41 -1.97
C VAL A 62 20.12 4.93 -3.40
N ARG A 63 19.74 3.67 -3.55
CA ARG A 63 19.32 3.10 -4.83
C ARG A 63 17.85 3.43 -5.06
N ILE A 64 17.59 4.38 -5.95
CA ILE A 64 16.23 4.79 -6.33
C ILE A 64 15.54 3.64 -7.06
N ASP A 65 16.24 2.89 -7.90
CA ASP A 65 15.66 1.74 -8.61
C ASP A 65 15.16 0.67 -7.63
N ALA A 66 15.98 0.30 -6.64
CA ALA A 66 15.59 -0.63 -5.59
C ALA A 66 14.42 -0.11 -4.74
N ALA A 67 14.41 1.19 -4.42
CA ALA A 67 13.30 1.81 -3.69
C ALA A 67 11.99 1.82 -4.51
N ILE A 68 12.06 2.14 -5.80
CA ILE A 68 10.91 2.09 -6.72
C ILE A 68 10.42 0.66 -6.90
N ASP A 69 11.31 -0.31 -7.07
CA ASP A 69 10.93 -1.72 -7.21
C ASP A 69 10.31 -2.26 -5.91
N SER A 70 10.81 -1.84 -4.75
CA SER A 70 10.18 -2.16 -3.46
C SER A 70 8.77 -1.58 -3.35
N LEU A 71 8.53 -0.37 -3.86
CA LEU A 71 7.20 0.24 -3.86
C LEU A 71 6.23 -0.49 -4.79
N LYS A 72 6.67 -0.97 -5.96
CA LYS A 72 5.83 -1.78 -6.87
C LYS A 72 5.38 -3.12 -6.28
N HIS A 73 6.08 -3.60 -5.24
CA HIS A 73 5.75 -4.85 -4.56
C HIS A 73 5.09 -4.62 -3.20
N THR A 74 4.81 -3.38 -2.83
CA THR A 74 4.10 -3.06 -1.60
C THR A 74 2.62 -3.24 -1.84
N ASN A 75 1.99 -4.15 -1.09
CA ASN A 75 0.54 -4.31 -1.13
C ASN A 75 -0.15 -3.15 -0.41
N LEU A 76 -1.14 -2.57 -1.07
CA LEU A 76 -2.08 -1.56 -0.64
C LEU A 76 -3.34 -2.28 -0.20
N ASN A 77 -3.72 -2.06 1.04
CA ASN A 77 -4.89 -2.74 1.60
C ASN A 77 -6.16 -2.36 0.84
N PRO A 78 -7.12 -3.29 0.69
CA PRO A 78 -8.43 -2.96 0.16
C PRO A 78 -9.13 -1.94 1.05
N TYR A 79 -10.08 -1.22 0.49
CA TYR A 79 -10.88 -0.23 1.21
C TYR A 79 -12.34 -0.18 0.74
N ILE A 80 -13.18 0.44 1.57
CA ILE A 80 -14.60 0.64 1.28
C ILE A 80 -14.74 1.84 0.35
N LYS A 81 -15.25 1.62 -0.85
CA LYS A 81 -15.53 2.66 -1.84
C LYS A 81 -16.94 3.23 -1.72
N SER A 82 -17.90 2.41 -1.31
CA SER A 82 -19.30 2.79 -1.09
C SER A 82 -19.90 2.00 0.05
N LEU A 83 -20.91 2.56 0.71
CA LEU A 83 -21.66 1.86 1.76
C LEU A 83 -22.71 0.92 1.18
N ILE A 84 -23.02 -0.13 1.94
CA ILE A 84 -24.19 -0.99 1.72
C ILE A 84 -25.39 -0.31 2.39
N TRP A 85 -26.44 -0.05 1.62
CA TRP A 85 -27.68 0.52 2.16
C TRP A 85 -28.44 -0.51 3.00
N PRO A 86 -29.18 -0.09 4.05
CA PRO A 86 -29.99 -1.00 4.86
C PRO A 86 -30.96 -1.82 4.01
N GLN A 87 -31.07 -3.11 4.31
CA GLN A 87 -32.01 -4.01 3.67
C GLN A 87 -33.25 -4.21 4.55
N ALA A 88 -34.41 -4.35 3.92
CA ALA A 88 -35.64 -4.70 4.62
C ALA A 88 -35.91 -6.20 4.49
N ALA A 89 -36.22 -6.86 5.61
CA ALA A 89 -36.64 -8.25 5.64
C ALA A 89 -37.96 -8.37 6.43
N VAL A 90 -38.81 -9.30 6.00
CA VAL A 90 -40.09 -9.57 6.67
C VAL A 90 -39.99 -10.92 7.36
N THR A 91 -40.34 -10.96 8.65
CA THR A 91 -40.28 -12.19 9.45
C THR A 91 -41.09 -13.31 8.80
N GLY A 92 -40.47 -14.48 8.68
CA GLY A 92 -41.04 -15.66 8.04
C GLY A 92 -41.03 -15.66 6.51
N GLN A 93 -40.59 -14.58 5.84
CA GLN A 93 -40.50 -14.52 4.38
C GLN A 93 -39.07 -14.82 3.88
N PRO A 94 -38.93 -15.33 2.64
CA PRO A 94 -37.63 -15.45 1.98
C PRO A 94 -36.90 -14.11 1.90
N PHE A 95 -35.60 -14.14 2.14
CA PHE A 95 -34.68 -13.00 2.02
C PHE A 95 -33.62 -13.31 0.96
N SER A 96 -33.30 -12.31 0.14
CA SER A 96 -32.23 -12.39 -0.85
C SER A 96 -31.59 -11.02 -1.01
N PHE A 97 -30.26 -10.97 -0.92
CA PHE A 97 -29.49 -9.74 -1.09
C PHE A 97 -28.16 -10.04 -1.77
N THR A 98 -27.83 -9.32 -2.84
CA THR A 98 -26.53 -9.41 -3.51
C THR A 98 -25.69 -8.20 -3.16
N VAL A 99 -24.47 -8.42 -2.65
CA VAL A 99 -23.52 -7.33 -2.36
C VAL A 99 -23.12 -6.66 -3.68
N PRO A 100 -23.32 -5.33 -3.83
CA PRO A 100 -22.94 -4.63 -5.05
C PRO A 100 -21.43 -4.69 -5.32
N ASP A 101 -21.04 -4.68 -6.59
CA ASP A 101 -19.62 -4.74 -6.99
C ASP A 101 -18.80 -3.50 -6.59
N ASN A 102 -19.47 -2.36 -6.37
CA ASN A 102 -18.82 -1.07 -6.10
C ASN A 102 -18.60 -0.78 -4.61
N ILE A 103 -18.82 -1.77 -3.72
CA ILE A 103 -18.61 -1.60 -2.28
C ILE A 103 -17.13 -1.59 -1.92
N PHE A 104 -16.35 -2.50 -2.50
CA PHE A 104 -14.94 -2.70 -2.17
C PHE A 104 -14.04 -2.39 -3.37
N TYR A 105 -12.88 -1.81 -3.10
CA TYR A 105 -11.87 -1.53 -4.10
C TYR A 105 -10.48 -1.81 -3.55
N ASP A 106 -9.58 -2.20 -4.43
CA ASP A 106 -8.18 -2.51 -4.16
C ASP A 106 -7.38 -2.08 -5.39
N GLU A 107 -6.29 -1.35 -5.16
CA GLU A 107 -5.47 -0.76 -6.22
C GLU A 107 -4.52 -1.77 -6.87
N ASP A 108 -4.16 -2.83 -6.16
CA ASP A 108 -3.17 -3.79 -6.60
C ASP A 108 -3.79 -5.02 -7.25
N ASN A 109 -4.92 -5.50 -6.71
CA ASN A 109 -5.49 -6.78 -7.08
C ASN A 109 -7.02 -6.80 -7.07
N LYS A 110 -7.59 -7.93 -7.53
CA LYS A 110 -9.00 -8.20 -7.31
C LYS A 110 -9.21 -8.73 -5.89
N VAL A 111 -10.21 -8.20 -5.21
CA VAL A 111 -10.66 -8.70 -3.91
C VAL A 111 -11.70 -9.81 -4.06
N SER A 112 -11.72 -10.74 -3.11
CA SER A 112 -12.77 -11.76 -2.98
C SER A 112 -13.53 -11.58 -1.68
N LEU A 113 -14.85 -11.78 -1.71
CA LEU A 113 -15.65 -11.80 -0.48
C LEU A 113 -15.32 -13.05 0.34
N THR A 114 -15.29 -12.89 1.65
CA THR A 114 -15.08 -13.97 2.61
C THR A 114 -16.42 -14.33 3.24
N ASN A 115 -16.60 -15.60 3.63
CA ASN A 115 -17.76 -15.99 4.42
C ASN A 115 -17.79 -15.20 5.73
N PRO A 116 -18.86 -14.42 6.00
CA PRO A 116 -19.02 -13.79 7.29
C PRO A 116 -19.24 -14.87 8.35
N THR A 117 -18.60 -14.72 9.50
CA THR A 117 -18.67 -15.68 10.62
C THR A 117 -19.43 -15.13 11.81
N GLN A 118 -19.51 -13.81 11.94
CA GLN A 118 -20.16 -13.13 13.06
C GLN A 118 -20.86 -11.82 12.64
N LEU A 119 -21.87 -11.45 13.41
CA LEU A 119 -22.51 -10.14 13.40
C LEU A 119 -21.60 -9.08 14.02
N ILE A 120 -21.96 -7.80 13.85
CA ILE A 120 -21.19 -6.66 14.41
C ILE A 120 -21.05 -6.72 15.93
N ASN A 121 -22.00 -7.35 16.62
CA ASN A 121 -22.02 -7.50 18.08
C ASN A 121 -21.23 -8.73 18.58
N GLY A 122 -20.57 -9.47 17.68
CA GLY A 122 -19.78 -10.66 18.00
C GLY A 122 -20.59 -11.96 18.10
N ASN A 123 -21.92 -11.92 17.95
CA ASN A 123 -22.72 -13.13 17.87
C ASN A 123 -22.44 -13.87 16.54
N PRO A 124 -22.57 -15.20 16.50
CA PRO A 124 -22.45 -15.95 15.25
C PRO A 124 -23.47 -15.49 14.21
N ILE A 125 -23.15 -15.68 12.92
CA ILE A 125 -24.16 -15.50 11.86
C ILE A 125 -25.34 -16.46 12.13
N PRO A 126 -26.59 -15.97 12.06
CA PRO A 126 -27.76 -16.83 12.25
C PRO A 126 -27.80 -17.97 11.21
N GLU A 127 -28.19 -19.17 11.65
CA GLU A 127 -28.25 -20.36 10.79
C GLU A 127 -29.20 -20.23 9.59
N TRP A 128 -30.12 -19.27 9.62
CA TRP A 128 -31.03 -19.01 8.51
C TRP A 128 -30.43 -18.15 7.39
N ILE A 129 -29.22 -17.62 7.56
CA ILE A 129 -28.48 -16.87 6.54
C ILE A 129 -27.40 -17.76 5.91
N ASP A 130 -27.55 -18.04 4.62
CA ASP A 130 -26.50 -18.61 3.78
C ASP A 130 -25.81 -17.50 2.98
N PHE A 131 -24.48 -17.55 2.90
CA PHE A 131 -23.70 -16.65 2.05
C PHE A 131 -22.91 -17.43 1.00
N TYR A 132 -22.98 -16.96 -0.25
CA TYR A 132 -22.28 -17.52 -1.39
C TYR A 132 -21.25 -16.51 -1.90
N PRO A 133 -19.95 -16.64 -1.54
CA PRO A 133 -18.90 -15.68 -1.90
C PRO A 133 -18.76 -15.42 -3.39
N THR A 134 -18.85 -16.47 -4.20
CA THR A 134 -18.67 -16.40 -5.66
C THR A 134 -19.73 -15.53 -6.34
N THR A 135 -20.97 -15.62 -5.87
CA THR A 135 -22.11 -14.85 -6.40
C THR A 135 -22.43 -13.62 -5.57
N LYS A 136 -21.69 -13.40 -4.46
CA LYS A 136 -21.89 -12.30 -3.51
C LYS A 136 -23.30 -12.27 -2.92
N LEU A 137 -23.93 -13.43 -2.81
CA LEU A 137 -25.35 -13.58 -2.55
C LEU A 137 -25.59 -14.06 -1.12
N PHE A 138 -26.38 -13.30 -0.37
CA PHE A 138 -27.04 -13.74 0.84
C PHE A 138 -28.42 -14.30 0.51
N LEU A 139 -28.73 -15.49 1.02
CA LEU A 139 -30.05 -16.10 0.97
C LEU A 139 -30.49 -16.50 2.37
N GLY A 140 -31.81 -16.57 2.59
CA GLY A 140 -32.31 -17.06 3.85
C GLY A 140 -33.80 -16.90 4.03
N ARG A 141 -34.26 -17.14 5.24
CA ARG A 141 -35.60 -16.74 5.72
C ARG A 141 -35.41 -15.95 6.99
N TYR A 142 -35.82 -14.70 7.02
CA TYR A 142 -35.64 -13.85 8.19
C TYR A 142 -36.49 -14.36 9.36
N LEU A 143 -35.86 -14.76 10.47
CA LEU A 143 -36.54 -15.31 11.65
C LEU A 143 -36.40 -14.43 12.91
N GLU A 144 -35.69 -13.32 12.80
CA GLU A 144 -35.46 -12.42 13.94
C GLU A 144 -36.60 -11.39 14.11
N THR A 145 -36.63 -10.77 15.28
CA THR A 145 -37.58 -9.69 15.63
C THR A 145 -36.89 -8.32 15.71
N SER A 146 -35.57 -8.27 15.53
CA SER A 146 -34.74 -7.06 15.65
C SER A 146 -33.76 -6.93 14.49
N GLU A 147 -33.35 -5.69 14.20
CA GLU A 147 -32.31 -5.38 13.21
C GLU A 147 -31.03 -6.21 13.46
N LEU A 148 -30.40 -6.63 12.36
CA LEU A 148 -29.11 -7.31 12.38
C LEU A 148 -28.08 -6.43 11.69
N THR A 149 -26.82 -6.68 11.98
CA THR A 149 -25.75 -6.07 11.20
C THR A 149 -24.70 -7.12 10.94
N VAL A 150 -24.58 -7.52 9.68
CA VAL A 150 -23.59 -8.48 9.19
C VAL A 150 -22.35 -7.69 8.78
N ILE A 151 -21.16 -8.17 9.15
CA ILE A 151 -19.91 -7.60 8.64
C ILE A 151 -19.56 -8.31 7.34
N VAL A 152 -19.62 -7.59 6.22
CA VAL A 152 -19.15 -8.08 4.93
C VAL A 152 -17.65 -7.84 4.85
N VAL A 153 -16.86 -8.91 4.66
CA VAL A 153 -15.39 -8.85 4.61
C VAL A 153 -14.92 -9.21 3.22
N VAL A 154 -13.96 -8.44 2.70
CA VAL A 154 -13.17 -8.84 1.54
C VAL A 154 -11.72 -9.08 1.93
N THR A 155 -11.06 -9.95 1.18
CA THR A 155 -9.63 -10.23 1.31
C THR A 155 -8.97 -10.12 -0.06
N ASP A 156 -7.79 -9.51 -0.09
CA ASP A 156 -6.93 -9.47 -1.27
C ASP A 156 -6.02 -10.73 -1.35
N SER A 157 -5.18 -10.82 -2.37
CA SER A 157 -4.26 -11.97 -2.53
C SER A 157 -3.11 -12.00 -1.53
N TYR A 158 -2.91 -10.94 -0.76
CA TYR A 158 -1.89 -10.78 0.28
C TYR A 158 -2.47 -10.94 1.69
N LEU A 159 -3.74 -11.34 1.80
CA LEU A 159 -4.49 -11.53 3.05
C LEU A 159 -4.83 -10.24 3.80
N SER A 160 -4.72 -9.08 3.16
CA SER A 160 -5.21 -7.83 3.74
C SER A 160 -6.72 -7.75 3.59
N MET A 161 -7.40 -7.10 4.55
CA MET A 161 -8.86 -7.14 4.65
C MET A 161 -9.48 -5.75 4.71
N ALA A 162 -10.71 -5.65 4.19
CA ALA A 162 -11.60 -4.52 4.40
C ALA A 162 -12.99 -5.02 4.77
N ASN A 163 -13.67 -4.30 5.67
CA ASN A 163 -14.91 -4.75 6.30
C ASN A 163 -15.98 -3.67 6.16
N CYS A 164 -17.13 -3.99 5.57
CA CYS A 164 -18.29 -3.08 5.48
C CYS A 164 -19.45 -3.65 6.31
N PRO A 165 -19.94 -2.93 7.34
CA PRO A 165 -21.19 -3.30 8.00
C PRO A 165 -22.37 -3.21 7.01
N ALA A 166 -23.25 -4.20 7.03
CA ALA A 166 -24.49 -4.26 6.27
C ALA A 166 -25.65 -4.51 7.24
N LYS A 167 -26.61 -3.58 7.25
CA LYS A 167 -27.80 -3.61 8.11
C LYS A 167 -28.96 -4.29 7.39
#